data_AF-A0A6A3QFZ2-F1
#
_entry.id   AF-A0A6A3QFZ2-F1
#
_cell.length_a   1.000
_cell.length_b   1.000
_cell.length_c   1.000
_cell.angle_alpha   90.00
_cell.angle_beta   90.00
_cell.angle_gamma   90.00
#
_symmetry.space_group_name_H-M   'P 1'
#
loop_
_entity.id
_entity.type
_entity.pdbx_description
1 polymer ?
#
loop_
_entity_poly.entity_id
_entity_poly.type
_entity_poly.pdbx_seq_one_letter_code
_entity_poly.pdbx_strand_id
1 'polypeptide(L)'
;MHLYCNAGCCPYDGKCGNGLSESSKVHLARNARTRELSVVATDDIDSGEVVGQYLGELEHVSVSRGNRPRNEGFRLVMRQRPETPSHPVRVAINAQHLGGMMRFVNHSCSPVAAFREVANGRRTTVVVVTTEDLHQGDELTVDYGDDLWFICRCGSDACRHRAIQDQSDP
;
A
#
# COMPACT_ATOMS: atom_id res chain seq x y z
N MET A 1 0.87 17.92 2.21
CA MET A 1 1.47 16.83 3.02
C MET A 1 0.45 16.47 4.10
N HIS A 2 0.06 15.21 4.21
CA HIS A 2 -0.87 14.75 5.25
C HIS A 2 -0.07 14.52 6.54
N LEU A 3 -0.62 14.93 7.69
CA LEU A 3 0.06 14.87 8.98
C LEU A 3 -0.65 13.90 9.93
N TYR A 4 0.11 13.15 10.70
CA TYR A 4 -0.43 12.27 11.75
C TYR A 4 0.16 12.61 13.12
N CYS A 5 -0.57 12.27 14.17
CA CYS A 5 -0.16 12.44 15.56
C CYS A 5 0.52 11.19 16.12
N ASN A 6 1.43 11.39 17.07
CA ASN A 6 2.01 10.32 17.89
C ASN A 6 2.08 10.75 19.36
N ALA A 7 2.56 9.86 20.23
CA ALA A 7 2.69 10.15 21.66
C ALA A 7 3.61 11.34 21.99
N GLY A 8 4.54 11.69 21.10
CA GLY A 8 5.45 12.83 21.31
C GLY A 8 4.84 14.20 21.01
N CYS A 9 3.70 14.27 20.31
CA CYS A 9 3.08 15.55 19.91
C CYS A 9 1.59 15.65 20.27
N CYS A 10 1.01 14.62 20.87
CA CYS A 10 -0.42 14.56 21.18
C CYS A 10 -0.64 14.44 22.68
N PRO A 11 -1.47 15.31 23.31
CA PRO A 11 -1.76 15.24 24.74
C PRO A 11 -2.55 13.99 25.15
N TYR A 12 -3.05 13.22 24.19
CA TYR A 12 -3.75 11.95 24.39
C TYR A 12 -2.88 10.73 24.06
N ASP A 13 -1.55 10.83 24.21
CA ASP A 13 -0.58 9.76 23.93
C ASP A 13 -0.67 9.17 22.51
N GLY A 14 -1.10 9.99 21.54
CA GLY A 14 -1.29 9.55 20.15
C GLY A 14 -2.60 8.79 19.89
N LYS A 15 -3.53 8.75 20.85
CA LYS A 15 -4.85 8.10 20.71
C LYS A 15 -5.96 9.04 20.21
N CYS A 16 -5.62 10.25 19.76
CA CYS A 16 -6.60 11.11 19.11
C CYS A 16 -6.99 10.52 17.73
N GLY A 17 -8.08 11.01 17.13
CA GLY A 17 -8.52 10.55 15.80
C GLY A 17 -7.54 10.83 14.65
N ASN A 18 -6.44 11.53 14.90
CA ASN A 18 -5.35 11.73 13.94
C ASN A 18 -4.11 10.86 14.26
N GLY A 19 -4.21 9.96 15.24
CA GLY A 19 -3.22 8.92 15.51
C GLY A 19 -3.28 7.80 14.47
N LEU A 20 -2.22 7.01 14.38
CA LEU A 20 -2.20 5.82 13.54
C LEU A 20 -2.41 4.57 14.40
N SER A 21 -3.34 3.73 14.00
CA SER A 21 -3.60 2.41 14.59
C SER A 21 -3.93 1.40 13.49
N GLU A 22 -3.56 0.15 13.69
CA GLU A 22 -4.01 -0.93 12.81
C GLU A 22 -5.49 -1.24 13.09
N SER A 23 -6.30 -1.29 12.04
CA SER A 23 -7.73 -1.58 12.14
C SER A 23 -7.95 -3.05 12.51
N SER A 24 -8.86 -3.28 13.46
CA SER A 24 -9.37 -4.61 13.78
C SER A 24 -10.44 -5.11 12.80
N LYS A 25 -10.87 -4.27 11.86
CA LYS A 25 -11.90 -4.57 10.86
C LYS A 25 -11.36 -5.31 9.63
N VAL A 26 -10.12 -5.78 9.66
CA VAL A 26 -9.51 -6.55 8.55
C VAL A 26 -8.73 -7.75 9.05
N HIS A 27 -8.63 -8.77 8.20
CA HIS A 27 -7.83 -9.96 8.46
C HIS A 27 -7.20 -10.51 7.18
N LEU A 28 -6.24 -11.43 7.34
CA LEU A 28 -5.70 -12.19 6.21
C LEU A 28 -6.60 -13.37 5.86
N ALA A 29 -6.97 -13.44 4.58
CA ALA A 29 -7.66 -14.57 4.00
C ALA A 29 -6.88 -15.10 2.79
N ARG A 30 -7.31 -16.23 2.25
CA ARG A 30 -6.80 -16.75 0.97
C ARG A 30 -7.88 -16.60 -0.08
N ASN A 31 -7.57 -15.90 -1.17
CA ASN A 31 -8.49 -15.73 -2.28
C ASN A 31 -8.85 -17.10 -2.88
N ALA A 32 -10.14 -17.41 -2.96
CA ALA A 32 -10.61 -18.73 -3.40
C ALA A 32 -10.25 -19.03 -4.87
N ARG A 33 -10.11 -17.99 -5.70
CA ARG A 33 -9.81 -18.10 -7.13
C ARG A 33 -8.31 -18.14 -7.39
N THR A 34 -7.56 -17.16 -6.90
CA THR A 34 -6.12 -17.04 -7.19
C THR A 34 -5.24 -17.84 -6.23
N ARG A 35 -5.79 -18.28 -5.10
CA ARG A 35 -5.06 -18.90 -3.98
C ARG A 35 -4.02 -17.99 -3.33
N GLU A 36 -3.95 -16.72 -3.70
CA GLU A 36 -3.08 -15.72 -3.09
C GLU A 36 -3.62 -15.31 -1.71
N LEU A 37 -2.73 -14.80 -0.86
CA LEU A 37 -3.16 -14.14 0.37
C LEU A 37 -3.78 -12.79 0.01
N SER A 38 -4.81 -12.40 0.76
CA SER A 38 -5.49 -11.12 0.61
C SER A 38 -5.85 -10.54 1.97
N VAL A 39 -6.07 -9.23 2.01
CA VAL A 39 -6.62 -8.53 3.18
C VAL A 39 -8.12 -8.36 2.94
N VAL A 40 -8.94 -8.83 3.87
CA VAL A 40 -10.40 -8.88 3.74
C VAL A 40 -11.05 -8.21 4.94
N ALA A 41 -12.09 -7.42 4.68
CA ALA A 41 -12.88 -6.76 5.72
C ALA A 41 -13.61 -7.79 6.59
N THR A 42 -13.54 -7.65 7.91
CA THR A 42 -14.29 -8.44 8.90
C THR A 42 -15.53 -7.72 9.40
N ASP A 43 -15.69 -6.44 9.07
CA ASP A 43 -16.80 -5.57 9.43
C ASP A 43 -16.91 -4.48 8.34
N ASP A 44 -17.96 -3.66 8.38
CA ASP A 44 -18.13 -2.54 7.47
C ASP A 44 -17.08 -1.44 7.77
N ILE A 45 -16.45 -0.93 6.72
CA ILE A 45 -15.40 0.09 6.78
C ILE A 45 -15.82 1.26 5.89
N ASP A 46 -15.97 2.44 6.49
CA ASP A 46 -16.36 3.62 5.74
C ASP A 46 -15.22 4.12 4.85
N SER A 47 -15.56 4.84 3.77
CA SER A 47 -14.60 5.57 2.96
C SER A 47 -13.83 6.61 3.79
N GLY A 48 -12.51 6.66 3.59
CA GLY A 48 -11.62 7.57 4.30
C GLY A 48 -11.04 7.03 5.61
N GLU A 49 -11.38 5.80 6.01
CA GLU A 49 -10.77 5.14 7.17
C GLU A 49 -9.32 4.70 6.88
N VAL A 50 -8.42 4.95 7.84
CA VAL A 50 -7.06 4.42 7.81
C VAL A 50 -7.09 2.97 8.31
N VAL A 51 -6.77 2.03 7.42
CA VAL A 51 -6.81 0.60 7.75
C VAL A 51 -5.54 0.16 8.47
N GLY A 52 -4.38 0.66 8.04
CA GLY A 52 -3.11 0.24 8.62
C GLY A 52 -1.91 0.85 7.89
N GLN A 53 -0.73 0.62 8.43
CA GLN A 53 0.53 1.11 7.85
C GLN A 53 1.15 0.09 6.90
N TYR A 54 1.65 0.55 5.75
CA TYR A 54 2.50 -0.23 4.87
C TYR A 54 3.96 -0.13 5.34
N LEU A 55 4.30 -0.99 6.29
CA LEU A 55 5.62 -1.03 6.95
C LEU A 55 6.61 -1.91 6.20
N GLY A 56 7.89 -1.55 6.28
CA GLY A 56 9.00 -2.30 5.72
C GLY A 56 10.32 -1.58 5.89
N GLU A 57 11.38 -2.09 5.26
CA GLU A 57 12.69 -1.45 5.25
C GLU A 57 12.71 -0.28 4.27
N LEU A 58 13.28 0.85 4.68
CA LEU A 58 13.50 1.98 3.78
C LEU A 58 14.80 1.77 3.00
N GLU A 59 14.69 1.83 1.67
CA GLU A 59 15.83 1.70 0.77
C GLU A 59 15.85 2.80 -0.29
N HIS A 60 17.04 3.10 -0.80
CA HIS A 60 17.19 3.94 -1.98
C HIS A 60 17.12 3.09 -3.25
N VAL A 61 16.29 3.51 -4.20
CA VAL A 61 16.17 2.89 -5.52
C VAL A 61 16.47 3.90 -6.62
N SER A 62 16.93 3.41 -7.77
CA SER A 62 17.20 4.28 -8.93
C SER A 62 15.95 5.04 -9.36
N VAL A 63 16.10 6.30 -9.79
CA VAL A 63 15.01 7.00 -10.48
C VAL A 63 14.63 6.28 -11.79
N SER A 64 15.59 5.66 -12.45
CA SER A 64 15.38 4.90 -13.68
C SER A 64 14.78 3.54 -13.35
N ARG A 65 13.56 3.27 -13.84
CA ARG A 65 12.83 2.03 -13.57
C ARG A 65 13.63 0.79 -14.00
N GLY A 66 14.25 0.83 -15.18
CA GLY A 66 15.06 -0.29 -15.70
C GLY A 66 16.32 -0.60 -14.89
N ASN A 67 16.74 0.31 -14.01
CA ASN A 67 17.90 0.11 -13.12
C ASN A 67 17.49 -0.28 -11.70
N ARG A 68 16.20 -0.50 -11.44
CA ARG A 68 15.72 -0.96 -10.12
C ARG A 68 15.82 -2.48 -10.05
N PRO A 69 16.06 -3.06 -8.87
CA PRO A 69 15.86 -4.48 -8.66
C PRO A 69 14.44 -4.90 -9.04
N ARG A 70 14.28 -6.11 -9.58
CA ARG A 70 12.95 -6.68 -9.86
C ARG A 70 12.13 -6.61 -8.57
N ASN A 71 10.88 -6.16 -8.69
CA ASN A 71 9.96 -6.15 -7.57
C ASN A 71 9.40 -7.57 -7.40
N GLU A 72 9.45 -8.11 -6.18
CA GLU A 72 8.97 -9.46 -5.89
C GLU A 72 7.56 -9.48 -5.28
N GLY A 73 6.91 -8.32 -5.14
CA GLY A 73 5.62 -8.27 -4.43
C GLY A 73 5.45 -7.07 -3.51
N PHE A 74 6.57 -6.57 -2.99
CA PHE A 74 6.59 -5.93 -1.68
C PHE A 74 7.24 -4.55 -1.68
N ARG A 75 7.69 -4.07 -2.83
CA ARG A 75 8.36 -2.78 -2.93
C ARG A 75 7.39 -1.69 -3.35
N LEU A 76 7.24 -0.67 -2.50
CA LEU A 76 6.44 0.52 -2.76
C LEU A 76 7.36 1.74 -2.89
N VAL A 77 7.43 2.35 -4.08
CA VAL A 77 8.23 3.57 -4.29
C VAL A 77 7.46 4.79 -3.82
N MET A 78 8.01 5.51 -2.85
CA MET A 78 7.40 6.72 -2.28
C MET A 78 7.43 7.86 -3.29
N ARG A 79 6.35 8.64 -3.37
CA ARG A 79 6.19 9.88 -4.15
C ARG A 79 7.11 10.98 -3.65
N GLN A 80 7.27 11.14 -2.34
CA GLN A 80 8.26 12.04 -1.77
C GLN A 80 9.66 11.71 -2.29
N ARG A 81 10.45 12.77 -2.55
CA ARG A 81 11.83 12.67 -3.01
C ARG A 81 12.76 13.12 -1.89
N PRO A 82 13.97 12.54 -1.80
CA PRO A 82 15.01 13.11 -0.93
C PRO A 82 15.24 14.58 -1.29
N GLU A 83 15.40 15.44 -0.27
CA GLU A 83 15.58 16.89 -0.46
C GLU A 83 16.94 17.21 -1.11
N THR A 84 18.00 16.55 -0.67
CA THR A 84 19.38 16.75 -1.16
C THR A 84 20.04 15.42 -1.49
N PRO A 85 19.63 14.75 -2.59
CA PRO A 85 20.20 13.46 -2.97
C PRO A 85 21.61 13.64 -3.56
N SER A 86 22.55 12.78 -3.16
CA SER A 86 23.92 12.75 -3.72
C SER A 86 24.00 12.12 -5.11
N HIS A 87 22.97 11.38 -5.53
CA HIS A 87 22.81 10.76 -6.85
C HIS A 87 21.31 10.58 -7.14
N PRO A 88 20.86 10.36 -8.40
CA PRO A 88 19.44 10.38 -8.73
C PRO A 88 18.70 9.13 -8.21
N VAL A 89 18.13 9.25 -7.00
CA VAL A 89 17.37 8.19 -6.31
C VAL A 89 15.97 8.58 -5.88
N ARG A 90 15.18 7.55 -5.58
CA ARG A 90 13.90 7.60 -4.86
C ARG A 90 14.02 6.77 -3.59
N VAL A 91 13.12 7.02 -2.64
CA VAL A 91 12.95 6.15 -1.47
C VAL A 91 11.87 5.13 -1.79
N ALA A 92 12.09 3.89 -1.41
CA ALA A 92 11.08 2.84 -1.44
C ALA A 92 10.96 2.17 -0.06
N ILE A 93 9.79 1.62 0.21
CA ILE A 93 9.55 0.71 1.33
C ILE A 93 9.59 -0.71 0.76
N ASN A 94 10.48 -1.55 1.26
CA ASN A 94 10.52 -2.98 0.94
C ASN A 94 9.93 -3.79 2.09
N ALA A 95 8.73 -4.34 1.88
CA ALA A 95 8.00 -5.11 2.87
C ALA A 95 8.28 -6.63 2.80
N GLN A 96 9.33 -7.09 2.09
CA GLN A 96 9.56 -8.51 1.84
C GLN A 96 9.86 -9.33 3.10
N HIS A 97 10.66 -8.80 4.02
CA HIS A 97 11.08 -9.49 5.24
C HIS A 97 10.61 -8.82 6.53
N LEU A 98 10.20 -7.56 6.44
CA LEU A 98 9.72 -6.75 7.55
C LEU A 98 8.41 -6.08 7.12
N GLY A 99 7.38 -6.09 7.96
CA GLY A 99 6.14 -5.39 7.66
C GLY A 99 4.96 -5.83 8.52
N GLY A 100 3.81 -5.23 8.25
CA GLY A 100 2.52 -5.58 8.85
C GLY A 100 1.61 -6.31 7.88
N MET A 101 0.33 -6.45 8.25
CA MET A 101 -0.70 -7.09 7.42
C MET A 101 -0.89 -6.40 6.05
N MET A 102 -0.65 -5.08 5.99
CA MET A 102 -0.82 -4.30 4.76
C MET A 102 0.11 -4.73 3.61
N ARG A 103 1.17 -5.49 3.89
CA ARG A 103 2.05 -6.07 2.85
C ARG A 103 1.35 -7.08 1.92
N PHE A 104 0.15 -7.54 2.28
CA PHE A 104 -0.64 -8.52 1.54
C PHE A 104 -1.89 -7.90 0.87
N VAL A 105 -2.02 -6.57 0.87
CA VAL A 105 -3.11 -5.88 0.16
C VAL A 105 -2.86 -6.01 -1.33
N ASN A 106 -3.75 -6.68 -2.06
CA ASN A 106 -3.55 -6.98 -3.47
C ASN A 106 -3.80 -5.79 -4.38
N HIS A 107 -3.35 -5.93 -5.63
CA HIS A 107 -3.58 -4.95 -6.67
C HIS A 107 -4.96 -5.10 -7.32
N SER A 108 -5.65 -3.97 -7.53
CA SER A 108 -6.76 -3.83 -8.47
C SER A 108 -6.58 -2.59 -9.34
N CYS A 109 -6.98 -2.66 -10.61
CA CYS A 109 -7.11 -1.49 -11.48
C CYS A 109 -8.37 -0.65 -11.17
N SER A 110 -9.29 -1.20 -10.38
CA SER A 110 -10.43 -0.50 -9.77
C SER A 110 -10.36 -0.73 -8.26
N PRO A 111 -9.40 -0.10 -7.56
CA PRO A 111 -9.17 -0.35 -6.15
C PRO A 111 -10.19 0.35 -5.26
N VAL A 112 -10.38 -0.17 -4.06
CA VAL A 112 -11.23 0.42 -3.00
C VAL A 112 -10.42 1.15 -1.91
N ALA A 113 -9.10 1.17 -2.05
CA ALA A 113 -8.18 1.87 -1.16
C ALA A 113 -6.97 2.44 -1.89
N ALA A 114 -6.23 3.31 -1.21
CA ALA A 114 -5.03 3.94 -1.74
C ALA A 114 -3.90 4.01 -0.71
N PHE A 115 -2.67 3.92 -1.20
CA PHE A 115 -1.49 4.30 -0.43
C PHE A 115 -1.43 5.82 -0.27
N ARG A 116 -1.29 6.29 0.98
CA ARG A 116 -1.12 7.71 1.32
C ARG A 116 0.12 7.91 2.17
N GLU A 117 1.00 8.80 1.71
CA GLU A 117 2.14 9.25 2.50
C GLU A 117 1.68 10.26 3.56
N VAL A 118 2.00 9.95 4.81
CA VAL A 118 1.70 10.77 5.98
C VAL A 118 3.00 11.04 6.74
N ALA A 119 3.08 12.20 7.40
CA ALA A 119 4.28 12.63 8.09
C ALA A 119 4.02 13.09 9.52
N ASN A 120 4.99 12.86 10.40
CA ASN A 120 5.11 13.48 11.71
C ASN A 120 6.53 14.04 11.84
N GLY A 121 6.65 15.37 11.73
CA GLY A 121 7.96 16.03 11.64
C GLY A 121 8.76 15.51 10.43
N ARG A 122 9.96 14.97 10.70
CA ARG A 122 10.85 14.39 9.68
C ARG A 122 10.60 12.90 9.38
N ARG A 123 9.60 12.29 10.03
CA ARG A 123 9.26 10.88 9.83
C ARG A 123 8.09 10.77 8.86
N THR A 124 8.35 10.27 7.67
CA THR A 124 7.31 9.89 6.70
C THR A 124 7.05 8.38 6.79
N THR A 125 5.79 8.00 6.71
CA THR A 125 5.35 6.61 6.53
C THR A 125 4.24 6.57 5.46
N VAL A 126 3.84 5.36 5.06
CA VAL A 126 2.72 5.13 4.16
C VAL A 126 1.61 4.39 4.90
N VAL A 127 0.38 4.85 4.74
CA VAL A 127 -0.83 4.17 5.22
C VAL A 127 -1.69 3.71 4.06
N VAL A 128 -2.49 2.68 4.29
CA VAL A 128 -3.58 2.26 3.41
C VAL A 128 -4.87 2.90 3.92
N VAL A 129 -5.52 3.68 3.06
CA VAL A 129 -6.75 4.42 3.38
C VAL A 129 -7.83 3.99 2.40
N THR A 130 -9.01 3.65 2.90
CA THR A 130 -10.18 3.35 2.06
C THR A 130 -10.58 4.58 1.26
N THR A 131 -11.00 4.36 0.01
CA THR A 131 -11.52 5.42 -0.88
C THR A 131 -13.00 5.20 -1.21
N GLU A 132 -13.51 4.02 -0.91
CA GLU A 132 -14.89 3.60 -1.04
C GLU A 132 -15.28 2.86 0.25
N ASP A 133 -16.58 2.71 0.49
CA ASP A 133 -17.07 1.89 1.60
C ASP A 133 -16.82 0.41 1.28
N LEU A 134 -16.34 -0.36 2.26
CA LEU A 134 -16.22 -1.81 2.17
C LEU A 134 -17.25 -2.46 3.08
N HIS A 135 -17.89 -3.51 2.60
CA HIS A 135 -18.73 -4.37 3.43
C HIS A 135 -17.91 -5.55 3.98
N GLN A 136 -18.40 -6.16 5.05
CA GLN A 136 -17.83 -7.41 5.54
C GLN A 136 -17.67 -8.45 4.42
N GLY A 137 -16.45 -9.00 4.29
CA GLY A 137 -16.08 -9.98 3.26
C GLY A 137 -15.47 -9.39 1.99
N ASP A 138 -15.52 -8.07 1.81
CA ASP A 138 -14.88 -7.41 0.67
C ASP A 138 -13.35 -7.45 0.78
N GLU A 139 -12.68 -7.66 -0.36
CA GLU A 139 -11.22 -7.64 -0.45
C GLU A 139 -10.72 -6.20 -0.54
N LEU A 140 -9.84 -5.81 0.39
CA LEU A 140 -9.14 -4.55 0.34
C LEU A 140 -8.08 -4.62 -0.77
N THR A 141 -8.19 -3.72 -1.74
CA THR A 141 -7.26 -3.64 -2.88
C THR A 141 -6.78 -2.22 -3.13
N VAL A 142 -5.57 -2.10 -3.69
CA VAL A 142 -4.91 -0.82 -3.99
C VAL A 142 -4.39 -0.79 -5.42
N ASP A 143 -4.12 0.40 -5.93
CA ASP A 143 -3.38 0.56 -7.19
C ASP A 143 -1.87 0.67 -6.93
N TYR A 144 -1.09 -0.27 -7.48
CA TYR A 144 0.37 -0.27 -7.40
C TYR A 144 1.03 0.71 -8.40
N GLY A 145 0.23 1.33 -9.27
CA GLY A 145 0.69 2.22 -10.34
C GLY A 145 1.16 1.46 -11.58
N ASP A 146 1.95 2.14 -12.41
CA ASP A 146 2.33 1.65 -13.74
C ASP A 146 3.65 0.87 -13.77
N ASP A 147 4.25 0.58 -12.61
CA ASP A 147 5.55 -0.12 -12.50
C ASP A 147 5.35 -1.57 -12.03
N LEU A 148 4.38 -2.26 -12.64
CA LEU A 148 4.00 -3.63 -12.31
C LEU A 148 5.04 -4.62 -12.82
N TRP A 149 5.42 -5.57 -11.97
CA TRP A 149 6.32 -6.70 -12.28
C TRP A 149 5.57 -7.97 -12.70
N PHE A 150 4.28 -7.84 -12.99
CA PHE A 150 3.35 -8.91 -13.35
C PHE A 150 2.26 -8.37 -14.26
N ILE A 151 1.60 -9.28 -14.99
CA ILE A 151 0.40 -8.96 -15.75
C ILE A 151 -0.79 -8.95 -14.78
N CYS A 152 -1.55 -7.86 -14.78
CA CYS A 152 -2.60 -7.65 -13.80
C CYS A 152 -3.81 -8.48 -14.21
N ARG A 153 -4.27 -9.37 -13.32
CA ARG A 153 -5.42 -10.26 -13.54
C ARG A 153 -6.55 -9.98 -12.55
N CYS A 154 -6.71 -8.72 -12.15
CA CYS A 154 -7.70 -8.29 -11.14
C CYS A 154 -9.17 -8.50 -11.56
N GLY A 155 -9.45 -8.77 -12.84
CA GLY A 155 -10.79 -9.03 -13.35
C GLY A 155 -11.68 -7.79 -13.53
N SER A 156 -11.20 -6.58 -13.22
CA SER A 156 -11.91 -5.33 -13.52
C SER A 156 -12.07 -5.12 -15.02
N ASP A 157 -13.22 -4.60 -15.45
CA ASP A 157 -13.45 -4.17 -16.84
C ASP A 157 -12.49 -3.05 -17.29
N ALA A 158 -12.00 -2.25 -16.34
CA ALA A 158 -11.01 -1.21 -16.54
C ALA A 158 -9.57 -1.69 -16.31
N CYS A 159 -9.32 -3.01 -16.29
CA CYS A 159 -7.98 -3.54 -16.11
C CYS A 159 -7.01 -3.06 -17.21
N ARG A 160 -5.90 -2.46 -16.80
CA ARG A 160 -4.85 -1.94 -17.71
C ARG A 160 -4.24 -3.03 -18.58
N HIS A 161 -4.25 -4.28 -18.10
CA HIS A 161 -3.69 -5.43 -18.78
C HIS A 161 -4.77 -6.34 -19.42
N ARG A 162 -6.02 -5.85 -19.57
CA ARG A 162 -7.16 -6.63 -20.10
C ARG A 162 -6.87 -7.29 -21.46
N ALA A 163 -6.08 -6.66 -22.32
CA ALA A 163 -5.78 -7.16 -23.66
C ALA A 163 -4.64 -8.21 -23.72
N ILE A 164 -3.97 -8.49 -22.59
CA ILE A 164 -2.76 -9.33 -22.53
C ILE A 164 -2.83 -10.40 -21.41
N GLN A 165 -4.05 -10.80 -21.01
CA GLN A 165 -4.27 -11.72 -19.88
C GLN A 165 -3.64 -13.11 -20.07
N ASP A 166 -3.45 -13.52 -21.31
CA ASP A 166 -2.90 -14.80 -21.76
C ASP A 166 -1.36 -14.82 -21.85
N GLN A 167 -0.71 -13.66 -21.69
CA GLN A 167 0.74 -13.56 -21.71
C GLN A 167 1.36 -13.94 -20.35
N SER A 168 2.65 -14.27 -20.37
CA SER A 168 3.44 -14.54 -19.17
C SER A 168 3.89 -13.24 -18.50
N ASP A 169 4.07 -13.28 -17.18
CA ASP A 169 4.60 -12.14 -16.43
C ASP A 169 6.03 -11.77 -16.90
N PRO A 170 6.40 -10.47 -16.89
CA PRO A 170 7.73 -10.00 -17.31
C PRO A 170 8.91 -10.51 -16.46
#